data_AF-A0AAE4CXX3-F1
#
_entry.id   AF-A0AAE4CXX3-F1
#
_cell.length_a   1.000
_cell.length_b   1.000
_cell.length_c   1.000
_cell.angle_alpha   90.00
_cell.angle_beta   90.00
_cell.angle_gamma   90.00
#
_symmetry.space_group_name_H-M   'P 1'
#
loop_
_entity.id
_entity.type
_entity.pdbx_description
1 polymer ?
#
loop_
_entity_poly.entity_id
_entity_poly.type
_entity_poly.pdbx_seq_one_letter_code
_entity_poly.pdbx_strand_id
1 'polypeptide(L)'
;MPVTPSSRLGLHAPAADDRADVPGDMLRLRDQIDLVAATCGQGVLAGRPAPSVAGRLFVALDSGELFYDVGTEWRLVAVQTESPHIVGAPGEPPFYSRYVESDTSNIVRFWKSGRRVYLAGLVRASARPFVSDYFVLPVGYRPAATITRTISTADGDGFTLTISSSGWVSVPDTLPHYLTALLDGVWFDVA
;
A
#
# COMPACT_ATOMS: atom_id res chain seq x y z
N MET A 1 -34.01 -0.20 -36.36
CA MET A 1 -33.11 0.84 -35.80
C MET A 1 -32.29 0.21 -34.69
N PRO A 2 -31.00 0.53 -34.54
CA PRO A 2 -30.19 0.00 -33.44
C PRO A 2 -30.76 0.51 -32.11
N VAL A 3 -31.07 -0.41 -31.20
CA VAL A 3 -31.55 -0.10 -29.85
C VAL A 3 -30.37 0.30 -28.97
N THR A 4 -30.46 1.48 -28.37
CA THR A 4 -29.43 1.98 -27.44
C THR A 4 -29.45 1.14 -26.17
N PRO A 5 -28.32 0.53 -25.77
CA PRO A 5 -28.25 -0.21 -24.51
C PRO A 5 -28.49 0.70 -23.30
N SER A 6 -28.94 0.12 -22.19
CA SER A 6 -29.18 0.87 -20.96
C SER A 6 -27.89 1.54 -20.45
N SER A 7 -28.00 2.77 -19.95
CA SER A 7 -26.84 3.58 -19.59
C SER A 7 -26.05 3.08 -18.38
N ARG A 8 -26.67 2.27 -17.51
CA ARG A 8 -26.02 1.74 -16.29
C ARG A 8 -25.52 0.30 -16.45
N LEU A 9 -26.31 -0.55 -17.11
CA LEU A 9 -26.05 -1.99 -17.16
C LEU A 9 -25.77 -2.50 -18.58
N GLY A 10 -25.74 -1.63 -19.60
CA GLY A 10 -25.47 -2.05 -20.97
C GLY A 10 -26.52 -3.01 -21.57
N LEU A 11 -27.60 -3.31 -20.84
CA LEU A 11 -28.62 -4.26 -21.28
C LEU A 11 -29.29 -3.76 -22.56
N HIS A 12 -29.43 -4.65 -23.54
CA HIS A 12 -30.11 -4.34 -24.78
C HIS A 12 -31.61 -4.58 -24.63
N ALA A 13 -32.42 -3.65 -25.13
CA ALA A 13 -33.84 -3.89 -25.28
C ALA A 13 -34.10 -4.95 -26.37
N PRO A 14 -35.22 -5.68 -26.30
CA PRO A 14 -35.68 -6.53 -27.40
C PRO A 14 -35.83 -5.71 -28.69
N ALA A 15 -35.63 -6.35 -29.84
CA ALA A 15 -35.90 -5.72 -31.13
C ALA A 15 -37.42 -5.52 -31.31
N ALA A 16 -37.82 -4.48 -32.05
CA ALA A 16 -39.24 -4.14 -32.23
C ALA A 16 -40.07 -5.21 -32.95
N ASP A 17 -39.40 -6.13 -33.66
CA ASP A 17 -39.95 -7.28 -34.37
C ASP A 17 -39.74 -8.61 -33.62
N ASP A 18 -39.13 -8.59 -32.44
CA ASP A 18 -38.87 -9.79 -31.65
C ASP A 18 -40.20 -10.33 -31.09
N ARG A 19 -40.48 -11.61 -31.35
CA ARG A 19 -41.66 -12.27 -30.76
C ARG A 19 -41.38 -12.53 -29.29
N ALA A 20 -42.41 -12.41 -28.44
CA ALA A 20 -42.27 -12.73 -27.03
C ALA A 20 -41.84 -14.20 -26.84
N ASP A 21 -40.60 -14.40 -26.40
CA ASP A 21 -40.00 -15.70 -26.10
C ASP A 21 -39.38 -15.60 -24.70
N VAL A 22 -40.24 -15.64 -23.68
CA VAL A 22 -39.84 -15.42 -22.29
C VAL A 22 -38.66 -16.31 -21.86
N PRO A 23 -38.61 -17.63 -22.17
CA PRO A 23 -37.44 -18.45 -21.85
C PRO A 23 -36.15 -17.95 -22.52
N GLY A 24 -36.18 -17.64 -23.82
CA GLY A 24 -35.01 -17.15 -24.55
C GLY A 24 -34.56 -15.76 -24.11
N ASP A 25 -35.52 -14.87 -23.84
CA ASP A 25 -35.28 -13.51 -23.32
C ASP A 25 -34.62 -13.55 -21.93
N MET A 26 -35.08 -14.44 -21.05
CA MET A 26 -34.50 -14.61 -19.72
C MET A 26 -33.06 -15.14 -19.77
N LEU A 27 -32.74 -16.03 -20.72
CA LEU A 27 -31.37 -16.50 -20.94
C LEU A 27 -30.48 -15.37 -21.47
N ARG A 28 -30.94 -14.61 -22.47
CA ARG A 28 -30.22 -13.45 -23.00
C ARG A 28 -29.96 -12.39 -21.92
N LEU A 29 -30.96 -12.10 -21.08
CA LEU A 29 -30.82 -11.16 -19.98
C LEU A 29 -29.78 -11.63 -18.97
N ARG A 30 -29.81 -12.92 -18.59
CA ARG A 30 -28.80 -13.51 -17.71
C ARG A 30 -27.40 -13.32 -18.31
N ASP A 31 -27.20 -13.69 -19.57
CA ASP A 31 -25.88 -13.59 -20.21
C ASP A 31 -25.39 -12.12 -20.26
N GLN A 32 -26.28 -11.17 -20.52
CA GLN A 32 -25.97 -9.73 -20.47
C GLN A 32 -25.63 -9.25 -19.06
N ILE A 33 -26.36 -9.70 -18.04
CA ILE A 33 -26.06 -9.36 -16.64
C ILE A 33 -24.71 -9.97 -16.22
N ASP A 34 -24.42 -11.21 -16.59
CA ASP A 34 -23.15 -11.88 -16.27
C ASP A 34 -21.94 -11.15 -16.91
N LEU A 35 -22.15 -10.44 -18.01
CA LEU A 35 -21.15 -9.58 -18.67
C LEU A 35 -20.92 -8.23 -17.98
N VAL A 36 -21.94 -7.65 -17.33
CA VAL A 36 -21.87 -6.27 -16.80
C VAL A 36 -21.86 -6.21 -15.27
N ALA A 37 -22.31 -7.25 -14.57
CA ALA A 37 -22.23 -7.34 -13.13
C ALA A 37 -20.76 -7.47 -12.72
N ALA A 38 -20.14 -6.34 -12.36
CA ALA A 38 -18.80 -6.28 -11.80
C ALA A 38 -18.73 -7.20 -10.57
N THR A 39 -18.12 -8.37 -10.75
CA THR A 39 -17.78 -9.24 -9.62
C THR A 39 -16.54 -8.67 -8.95
N CYS A 40 -16.66 -8.35 -7.66
CA CYS A 40 -15.53 -7.91 -6.86
C CYS A 40 -14.99 -9.12 -6.08
N GLY A 41 -13.82 -9.59 -6.49
CA GLY A 41 -13.06 -10.60 -5.76
C GLY A 41 -12.08 -9.97 -4.78
N GLN A 42 -11.70 -10.73 -3.75
CA GLN A 42 -10.60 -10.37 -2.85
C GLN A 42 -9.80 -11.61 -2.48
N GLY A 43 -8.50 -11.45 -2.26
CA GLY A 43 -7.62 -12.55 -1.86
C GLY A 43 -6.15 -12.18 -1.94
N VAL A 44 -5.27 -13.17 -1.95
CA VAL A 44 -3.84 -12.95 -2.25
C VAL A 44 -3.64 -12.77 -3.74
N LEU A 45 -2.65 -11.98 -4.16
CA LEU A 45 -2.38 -11.68 -5.57
C LEU A 45 -2.20 -12.96 -6.41
N ALA A 46 -1.51 -13.97 -5.87
CA ALA A 46 -1.29 -15.26 -6.51
C ALA A 46 -2.59 -16.08 -6.69
N GLY A 47 -3.62 -15.79 -5.89
CA GLY A 47 -4.94 -16.42 -5.97
C GLY A 47 -5.92 -15.70 -6.90
N ARG A 48 -5.48 -14.62 -7.56
CA ARG A 48 -6.31 -13.87 -8.51
C ARG A 48 -6.68 -14.77 -9.71
N PRO A 49 -7.97 -14.88 -10.07
CA PRO A 49 -8.40 -15.65 -11.23
C PRO A 49 -7.74 -15.18 -12.53
N ALA A 50 -7.66 -16.03 -13.54
CA ALA A 50 -7.25 -15.61 -14.87
C ALA A 50 -8.20 -14.52 -15.41
N PRO A 51 -7.69 -13.51 -16.14
CA PRO A 51 -8.54 -12.53 -16.81
C PRO A 51 -9.46 -13.25 -17.80
N SER A 52 -10.71 -12.84 -17.89
CA SER A 52 -11.68 -13.53 -18.73
C SER A 52 -12.89 -12.69 -19.11
N VAL A 53 -13.29 -11.74 -18.27
CA VAL A 53 -14.46 -10.89 -18.51
C VAL A 53 -14.11 -9.47 -18.11
N ALA A 54 -14.23 -8.54 -19.06
CA ALA A 54 -14.02 -7.13 -18.79
C ALA A 54 -15.01 -6.63 -17.74
N GLY A 55 -14.56 -5.82 -16.77
CA GLY A 55 -15.44 -5.24 -15.75
C GLY A 55 -15.29 -5.83 -14.36
N ARG A 56 -14.56 -6.94 -14.20
CA ARG A 56 -14.31 -7.53 -12.87
C ARG A 56 -13.28 -6.71 -12.10
N LEU A 57 -13.43 -6.67 -10.78
CA LEU A 57 -12.48 -6.06 -9.86
C LEU A 57 -11.86 -7.14 -8.98
N PHE A 58 -10.58 -6.98 -8.64
CA PHE A 58 -9.92 -7.85 -7.67
C PHE A 58 -9.04 -7.02 -6.73
N VAL A 59 -9.24 -7.18 -5.42
CA VAL A 59 -8.38 -6.58 -4.40
C VAL A 59 -7.40 -7.64 -3.88
N ALA A 60 -6.12 -7.42 -4.14
CA ALA A 60 -5.04 -8.22 -3.56
C ALA A 60 -4.73 -7.71 -2.14
N LEU A 61 -5.14 -8.45 -1.11
CA LEU A 61 -5.03 -8.05 0.30
C LEU A 61 -3.59 -8.12 0.82
N ASP A 62 -2.75 -8.96 0.21
CA ASP A 62 -1.33 -9.12 0.53
C ASP A 62 -0.46 -8.01 -0.06
N SER A 63 -0.79 -7.53 -1.27
CA SER A 63 -0.07 -6.44 -1.91
C SER A 63 -0.75 -5.08 -1.79
N GLY A 64 -2.00 -5.03 -1.31
CA GLY A 64 -2.81 -3.82 -1.24
C GLY A 64 -3.18 -3.26 -2.61
N GLU A 65 -3.21 -4.08 -3.66
CA GLU A 65 -3.41 -3.62 -5.04
C GLU A 65 -4.85 -3.88 -5.51
N LEU A 66 -5.44 -2.88 -6.18
CA LEU A 66 -6.73 -3.00 -6.87
C LEU A 66 -6.51 -3.21 -8.36
N PHE A 67 -7.09 -4.27 -8.90
CA PHE A 67 -7.03 -4.60 -10.31
C PHE A 67 -8.40 -4.56 -10.98
N TYR A 68 -8.39 -4.24 -12.27
CA TYR A 68 -9.54 -4.29 -13.16
C TYR A 68 -9.25 -5.24 -14.32
N ASP A 69 -10.15 -6.20 -14.54
CA ASP A 69 -10.09 -7.11 -15.68
C ASP A 69 -10.58 -6.38 -16.93
N VAL A 70 -9.77 -6.34 -17.99
CA VAL A 70 -10.18 -5.80 -19.30
C VAL A 70 -10.62 -6.91 -20.28
N GLY A 71 -10.77 -8.14 -19.79
CA GLY A 71 -11.17 -9.33 -20.54
C GLY A 71 -9.99 -10.20 -21.01
N THR A 72 -8.81 -9.59 -21.19
CA THR A 72 -7.59 -10.28 -21.66
C THR A 72 -6.42 -10.18 -20.68
N GLU A 73 -6.46 -9.21 -19.78
CA GLU A 73 -5.45 -8.97 -18.75
C GLU A 73 -6.06 -8.29 -17.52
N TRP A 74 -5.38 -8.42 -16.39
CA TRP A 74 -5.66 -7.59 -15.21
C TRP A 74 -4.78 -6.35 -15.24
N ARG A 75 -5.40 -5.18 -15.16
CA ARG A 75 -4.70 -3.89 -15.06
C ARG A 75 -4.72 -3.38 -13.64
N LEU A 76 -3.56 -2.94 -13.15
CA LEU A 76 -3.49 -2.25 -11.86
C LEU A 76 -4.21 -0.89 -11.98
N VAL A 77 -5.13 -0.63 -11.08
CA VAL A 77 -5.92 0.62 -11.03
C VAL A 77 -5.48 1.50 -9.88
N ALA A 78 -5.22 0.90 -8.71
CA ALA A 78 -4.83 1.64 -7.52
C ALA A 78 -3.99 0.78 -6.57
N VAL A 79 -3.24 1.45 -5.71
CA VAL A 79 -2.54 0.84 -4.58
C VAL A 79 -3.08 1.47 -3.30
N GLN A 80 -3.57 0.63 -2.40
CA GLN A 80 -4.05 1.04 -1.10
C GLN A 80 -2.88 1.64 -0.31
N THR A 81 -3.09 2.88 0.14
CA THR A 81 -2.17 3.60 1.01
C THR A 81 -2.85 3.78 2.34
N GLU A 82 -2.19 3.36 3.42
CA GLU A 82 -2.72 3.52 4.77
C GLU A 82 -2.41 4.91 5.33
N SER A 83 -3.13 5.27 6.40
CA SER A 83 -2.83 6.46 7.18
C SER A 83 -1.51 6.29 7.92
N PRO A 84 -0.66 7.34 8.02
CA PRO A 84 0.60 7.24 8.74
C PRO A 84 0.47 6.91 10.22
N HIS A 85 1.28 5.96 10.66
CA HIS A 85 1.52 5.61 12.05
C HIS A 85 2.57 6.52 12.65
N ILE A 86 2.32 7.04 13.85
CA ILE A 86 3.20 8.01 14.53
C ILE A 86 4.03 7.30 15.60
N VAL A 87 5.35 7.28 15.45
CA VAL A 87 6.25 6.67 16.45
C VAL A 87 6.16 7.46 17.75
N GLY A 88 5.99 6.76 18.87
CA GLY A 88 5.80 7.35 20.21
C GLY A 88 4.36 7.71 20.56
N ALA A 89 3.39 7.58 19.65
CA ALA A 89 1.98 7.76 19.96
C ALA A 89 1.41 6.57 20.77
N PRO A 90 0.29 6.75 21.50
CA PRO A 90 -0.35 5.66 22.24
C PRO A 90 -0.72 4.49 21.32
N GLY A 91 -0.24 3.28 21.65
CA GLY A 91 -0.46 2.07 20.84
C GLY A 91 0.49 1.89 19.66
N GLU A 92 1.39 2.85 19.42
CA GLU A 92 2.41 2.79 18.38
C GLU A 92 3.78 2.41 18.96
N PRO A 93 4.75 2.00 18.11
CA PRO A 93 6.10 1.72 18.58
C PRO A 93 6.69 2.90 19.36
N PRO A 94 7.26 2.68 20.56
CA PRO A 94 7.93 3.74 21.28
C PRO A 94 9.29 4.02 20.63
N PHE A 95 9.79 5.25 20.84
CA PHE A 95 11.21 5.49 20.70
C PHE A 95 11.98 4.70 21.76
N TYR A 96 13.07 4.06 21.35
CA TYR A 96 14.03 3.49 22.27
C TYR A 96 14.79 4.60 23.00
N SER A 97 15.26 4.28 24.21
CA SER A 97 15.77 5.25 25.18
C SER A 97 16.71 6.27 24.54
N ARG A 98 16.53 7.55 24.89
CA ARG A 98 17.37 8.68 24.45
C ARG A 98 17.11 9.18 23.03
N TYR A 99 15.99 8.77 22.41
CA TYR A 99 15.45 9.44 21.23
C TYR A 99 14.12 10.09 21.54
N VAL A 100 13.91 11.27 20.96
CA VAL A 100 12.66 11.99 21.00
C VAL A 100 12.31 12.44 19.60
N GLU A 101 11.03 12.69 19.40
CA GLU A 101 10.56 13.49 18.27
C GLU A 101 11.25 14.86 18.31
N SER A 102 11.86 15.27 17.19
CA SER A 102 12.65 16.50 17.18
C SER A 102 11.78 17.76 17.14
N ASP A 103 10.59 17.66 16.53
CA ASP A 103 9.68 18.78 16.23
C ASP A 103 8.30 18.22 15.88
N THR A 104 7.25 18.86 16.40
CA THR A 104 5.84 18.56 16.08
C THR A 104 5.50 18.76 14.60
N SER A 105 6.36 19.44 13.84
CA SER A 105 6.18 19.67 12.39
C SER A 105 6.78 18.54 11.54
N ASN A 106 7.76 17.79 12.08
CA ASN A 106 8.48 16.71 11.39
C ASN A 106 8.40 15.41 12.20
N ILE A 107 7.17 15.01 12.48
CA ILE A 107 6.83 13.84 13.28
C ILE A 107 7.38 12.58 12.61
N VAL A 108 8.07 11.74 13.39
CA VAL A 108 8.57 10.45 12.92
C VAL A 108 7.39 9.51 12.70
N ARG A 109 7.26 9.04 11.46
CA ARG A 109 6.11 8.25 11.04
C ARG A 109 6.50 7.19 10.02
N PHE A 110 5.66 6.18 9.92
CA PHE A 110 5.77 5.15 8.91
C PHE A 110 4.40 4.78 8.36
N TRP A 111 4.36 4.34 7.10
CA TRP A 111 3.13 3.87 6.49
C TRP A 111 3.41 2.95 5.31
N LYS A 112 2.41 2.19 4.90
CA LYS A 112 2.40 1.40 3.68
C LYS A 112 1.68 2.07 2.53
N SER A 113 2.26 1.91 1.35
CA SER A 113 1.53 1.97 0.07
C SER A 113 1.78 0.65 -0.64
N GLY A 114 0.76 -0.22 -0.58
CA GLY A 114 0.86 -1.61 -1.00
C GLY A 114 1.94 -2.38 -0.24
N ARG A 115 2.88 -3.00 -0.97
CA ARG A 115 4.04 -3.71 -0.37
C ARG A 115 5.14 -2.79 0.14
N ARG A 116 5.09 -1.49 -0.16
CA ARG A 116 6.17 -0.58 0.18
C ARG A 116 5.90 0.12 1.50
N VAL A 117 6.85 0.05 2.41
CA VAL A 117 6.89 0.82 3.65
C VAL A 117 7.71 2.09 3.41
N TYR A 118 7.17 3.22 3.86
CA TYR A 118 7.80 4.52 3.84
C TYR A 118 8.09 4.95 5.28
N LEU A 119 9.23 5.60 5.47
CA LEU A 119 9.55 6.33 6.70
C LEU A 119 9.64 7.82 6.36
N ALA A 120 9.30 8.66 7.34
CA ALA A 120 9.45 10.11 7.26
C ALA A 120 9.62 10.70 8.66
N GLY A 121 10.05 11.96 8.70
CA GLY A 121 10.22 12.74 9.91
C GLY A 121 11.66 12.82 10.39
N LEU A 122 11.84 13.52 11.51
CA LEU A 122 13.14 13.87 12.07
C LEU A 122 13.30 13.24 13.46
N VAL A 123 14.19 12.25 13.56
CA VAL A 123 14.57 11.66 14.85
C VAL A 123 15.69 12.49 15.45
N ARG A 124 15.64 12.80 16.75
CA ARG A 124 16.72 13.50 17.45
C ARG A 124 17.15 12.77 18.73
N ALA A 125 18.45 12.63 18.92
CA ALA A 125 19.00 12.15 20.18
C ALA A 125 18.76 13.17 21.31
N SER A 126 18.23 12.70 22.45
CA SER A 126 17.93 13.51 23.64
C SER A 126 19.00 13.49 24.72
N ALA A 127 19.95 12.53 24.72
CA ALA A 127 21.06 12.49 25.68
C ALA A 127 22.22 11.56 25.24
N ARG A 128 23.43 11.79 25.78
CA ARG A 128 24.62 10.91 25.60
C ARG A 128 24.74 9.86 26.73
N PRO A 129 25.32 8.66 26.49
CA PRO A 129 25.84 8.15 25.22
C PRO A 129 24.71 7.87 24.21
N PHE A 130 25.03 7.97 22.93
CA PHE A 130 24.10 7.63 21.87
C PHE A 130 23.93 6.09 21.84
N VAL A 131 22.74 5.64 21.48
CA VAL A 131 22.48 4.23 21.18
C VAL A 131 22.12 4.14 19.70
N SER A 132 22.50 3.06 19.03
CA SER A 132 22.27 2.90 17.59
C SER A 132 20.79 2.88 17.21
N ASP A 133 19.92 2.47 18.13
CA ASP A 133 18.57 2.04 17.79
C ASP A 133 17.51 3.10 18.08
N TYR A 134 16.73 3.48 17.08
CA TYR A 134 15.67 4.48 17.18
C TYR A 134 14.36 3.89 17.66
N PHE A 135 13.86 2.87 16.96
CA PHE A 135 12.61 2.17 17.24
C PHE A 135 12.56 0.83 16.48
N VAL A 136 11.54 0.04 16.78
CA VAL A 136 11.28 -1.26 16.13
C VAL A 136 10.00 -1.20 15.33
N LEU A 137 10.08 -1.51 14.04
CA LEU A 137 8.91 -1.68 13.18
C LEU A 137 8.09 -2.91 13.60
N PRO A 138 6.75 -2.80 13.64
CA PRO A 138 5.88 -3.94 13.89
C PRO A 138 6.07 -5.02 12.80
N VAL A 139 5.74 -6.28 13.09
CA VAL A 139 5.98 -7.43 12.19
C VAL A 139 5.49 -7.19 10.76
N GLY A 140 4.31 -6.57 10.60
CA GLY A 140 3.76 -6.25 9.28
C GLY A 140 4.58 -5.25 8.47
N TYR A 141 5.54 -4.52 9.05
CA TYR A 141 6.29 -3.43 8.40
C TYR A 141 7.76 -3.76 8.17
N ARG A 142 8.18 -4.99 8.42
CA ARG A 142 9.59 -5.36 8.38
C ARG A 142 10.04 -5.71 6.97
N PRO A 143 11.27 -5.34 6.57
CA PRO A 143 11.81 -5.77 5.28
C PRO A 143 12.14 -7.26 5.29
N ALA A 144 12.16 -7.90 4.11
CA ALA A 144 12.56 -9.30 3.95
C ALA A 144 14.01 -9.57 4.38
N ALA A 145 14.88 -8.57 4.22
CA ALA A 145 16.30 -8.61 4.53
C ALA A 145 16.74 -7.27 5.12
N THR A 146 17.88 -7.25 5.80
CA THR A 146 18.47 -6.00 6.26
C THR A 146 18.77 -5.10 5.07
N ILE A 147 18.36 -3.83 5.18
CA ILE A 147 18.64 -2.80 4.19
C ILE A 147 19.42 -1.66 4.80
N THR A 148 20.21 -1.00 3.97
CA THR A 148 20.96 0.19 4.33
C THR A 148 20.60 1.33 3.37
N ARG A 149 20.39 2.53 3.90
CA ARG A 149 20.10 3.74 3.14
C ARG A 149 21.01 4.87 3.60
N THR A 150 21.54 5.64 2.66
CA THR A 150 22.16 6.91 3.01
C THR A 150 21.05 7.92 3.28
N ILE A 151 21.07 8.51 4.45
CA ILE A 151 20.17 9.60 4.83
C ILE A 151 20.97 10.81 5.30
N SER A 152 20.34 11.97 5.29
CA SER A 152 20.96 13.23 5.73
C SER A 152 20.69 13.50 7.21
N THR A 153 21.63 14.17 7.86
CA THR A 153 21.37 14.92 9.09
C THR A 153 20.64 16.23 8.77
N ALA A 154 20.09 16.89 9.78
CA ALA A 154 19.56 18.24 9.61
C ALA A 154 20.64 19.24 9.15
N ASP A 155 21.91 18.95 9.41
CA ASP A 155 23.07 19.77 9.06
C ASP A 155 23.66 19.45 7.67
N GLY A 156 23.11 18.46 6.97
CA GLY A 156 23.49 18.10 5.59
C GLY A 156 24.55 16.99 5.46
N ASP A 157 25.10 16.50 6.56
CA ASP A 157 26.00 15.34 6.55
C ASP A 157 25.24 14.04 6.28
N GLY A 158 25.80 13.17 5.43
CA GLY A 158 25.20 11.87 5.11
C GLY A 158 25.69 10.74 6.03
N PHE A 159 24.78 9.89 6.51
CA PHE A 159 25.13 8.67 7.23
C PHE A 159 24.24 7.49 6.83
N THR A 160 24.67 6.29 7.23
CA THR A 160 23.96 5.06 6.90
C THR A 160 22.87 4.77 7.93
N LEU A 161 21.61 4.78 7.51
CA LEU A 161 20.49 4.17 8.22
C LEU A 161 20.46 2.67 7.91
N THR A 162 20.35 1.84 8.94
CA THR A 162 20.16 0.39 8.82
C THR A 162 18.76 0.02 9.30
N ILE A 163 18.00 -0.69 8.47
CA ILE A 163 16.71 -1.28 8.83
C ILE A 163 16.85 -2.79 8.75
N SER A 164 16.91 -3.45 9.90
CA SER A 164 17.07 -4.91 9.96
C SER A 164 15.81 -5.65 9.55
N SER A 165 15.93 -6.91 9.13
CA SER A 165 14.77 -7.79 8.92
C SER A 165 13.95 -8.06 10.19
N SER A 166 14.54 -7.86 11.38
CA SER A 166 13.83 -7.86 12.66
C SER A 166 13.06 -6.56 12.96
N GLY A 167 13.16 -5.55 12.10
CA GLY A 167 12.42 -4.29 12.21
C GLY A 167 13.17 -3.17 12.94
N TRP A 168 14.36 -3.41 13.48
CA TRP A 168 15.17 -2.33 14.08
C TRP A 168 15.55 -1.30 13.04
N VAL A 169 15.23 -0.04 13.33
CA VAL A 169 15.68 1.15 12.59
C VAL A 169 16.81 1.78 13.40
N SER A 170 18.00 1.83 12.82
CA SER A 170 19.23 2.14 13.57
C SER A 170 20.28 2.87 12.73
N VAL A 171 21.28 3.44 13.41
CA VAL A 171 22.47 4.05 12.80
C VAL A 171 23.75 3.52 13.43
N PRO A 172 24.92 3.68 12.79
CA PRO A 172 26.20 3.38 13.40
C PRO A 172 26.46 4.19 14.68
N ASP A 173 27.02 3.53 15.71
CA ASP A 173 27.33 4.10 17.04
C ASP A 173 28.50 5.10 17.04
N THR A 174 29.17 5.32 15.90
CA THR A 174 30.44 6.06 15.83
C THR A 174 30.30 7.54 15.47
N LEU A 175 29.10 8.12 15.48
CA LEU A 175 28.89 9.49 14.99
C LEU A 175 29.06 10.55 16.10
N PRO A 176 29.95 11.54 15.92
CA PRO A 176 30.12 12.62 16.88
C PRO A 176 29.15 13.77 16.56
N HIS A 177 28.39 14.17 17.57
CA HIS A 177 27.55 15.38 17.65
C HIS A 177 26.10 15.27 17.13
N TYR A 178 25.17 15.76 17.97
CA TYR A 178 23.73 15.98 17.75
C TYR A 178 23.09 15.12 16.65
N LEU A 179 22.88 13.83 16.93
CA LEU A 179 22.28 12.95 15.94
C LEU A 179 20.83 13.35 15.67
N THR A 180 20.65 14.15 14.62
CA THR A 180 19.38 14.39 13.97
C THR A 180 19.39 13.56 12.69
N ALA A 181 18.33 12.80 12.46
CA ALA A 181 18.23 11.88 11.34
C ALA A 181 16.95 12.15 10.57
N LEU A 182 17.11 12.61 9.33
CA LEU A 182 15.98 12.85 8.44
C LEU A 182 15.63 11.53 7.74
N LEU A 183 14.46 10.99 8.05
CA LEU A 183 13.96 9.74 7.45
C LEU A 183 13.20 9.97 6.16
N ASP A 184 13.00 11.23 5.76
CA ASP A 184 12.21 11.58 4.57
C ASP A 184 12.77 10.93 3.30
N GLY A 185 11.86 10.30 2.54
CA GLY A 185 12.22 9.62 1.29
C GLY A 185 12.80 8.21 1.48
N VAL A 186 12.94 7.73 2.73
CA VAL A 186 13.32 6.34 2.99
C VAL A 186 12.13 5.42 2.69
N TRP A 187 12.35 4.42 1.85
CA TRP A 187 11.37 3.38 1.58
C TRP A 187 12.02 2.03 1.29
N PHE A 188 11.23 0.98 1.49
CA PHE A 188 11.58 -0.40 1.23
C PHE A 188 10.36 -1.29 1.08
N ASP A 189 10.53 -2.47 0.50
CA ASP A 189 9.44 -3.43 0.35
C ASP A 189 9.38 -4.39 1.55
N VAL A 190 8.16 -4.71 1.99
CA VAL A 190 7.88 -5.70 3.03
C VAL A 190 8.17 -7.12 2.54
N ALA A 191 8.55 -7.99 3.47
CA ALA A 191 8.68 -9.43 3.27
C ALA A 191 7.41 -10.04 2.63
#